data_AF-A0A847QA26-F1
#
_entry.id   AF-A0A847QA26-F1
#
_cell.length_a   1.000
_cell.length_b   1.000
_cell.length_c   1.000
_cell.angle_alpha   90.00
_cell.angle_beta   90.00
_cell.angle_gamma   90.00
#
_symmetry.space_group_name_H-M   'P 1'
#
loop_
_entity.id
_entity.type
_entity.pdbx_description
1 polymer ?
#
loop_
_entity_poly.entity_id
_entity_poly.type
_entity_poly.pdbx_seq_one_letter_code
_entity_poly.pdbx_strand_id
1 'polypeptide(L)'
;MKKIITFILILVSLSFSYSKSYYQNVRFTSYHPNDKTGSTKCTASGYCTKHFDIHKEGFYTFNNKVVIATANKNCTKSKTGVCANYNSLPKGYHEYDLYDELDIYFNNKEYKAIVLDICGACYWEEEYQRYDIFVSNKTNIIDTLGTVLIKEKYHYFPIFMSLILFIILLIQLRIININKIIRIIRKKRI
;
A
#
# COMPACT_ATOMS: atom_id res chain seq x y z
N MET A 1 8.79 -14.16 41.49
CA MET A 1 8.83 -12.83 40.83
C MET A 1 9.64 -12.83 39.54
N LYS A 2 10.94 -13.18 39.53
CA LYS A 2 11.79 -13.16 38.30
C LYS A 2 11.16 -13.88 37.09
N LYS A 3 10.61 -15.09 37.27
CA LYS A 3 9.97 -15.87 36.18
C LYS A 3 8.72 -15.21 35.57
N ILE A 4 7.98 -14.40 36.33
CA ILE A 4 6.77 -13.70 35.86
C ILE A 4 7.18 -12.50 35.00
N ILE A 5 8.20 -11.76 35.44
CA ILE A 5 8.75 -10.62 34.71
C ILE A 5 9.33 -11.08 33.36
N THR A 6 10.06 -12.21 33.33
CA THR A 6 10.59 -12.78 32.09
C THR A 6 9.49 -13.22 31.13
N PHE A 7 8.40 -13.81 31.62
CA PHE A 7 7.29 -14.24 30.77
C PHE A 7 6.51 -13.05 30.18
N ILE A 8 6.33 -11.98 30.96
CA ILE A 8 5.73 -10.73 30.48
C ILE A 8 6.62 -10.06 29.44
N LEU A 9 7.95 -10.01 29.65
CA LEU A 9 8.90 -9.49 28.67
C LEU A 9 8.86 -10.27 27.34
N ILE A 10 8.73 -11.59 27.39
CA ILE A 10 8.60 -12.43 26.19
C ILE A 10 7.27 -12.13 25.45
N LEU A 11 6.16 -12.00 26.17
CA LEU A 11 4.86 -11.66 25.57
C LEU A 11 4.82 -10.23 25.00
N VAL A 12 5.46 -9.27 25.66
CA VAL A 12 5.60 -7.88 25.17
C VAL A 12 6.52 -7.82 23.94
N SER A 13 7.52 -8.71 23.86
CA SER A 13 8.41 -8.80 22.68
C SER A 13 7.75 -9.46 21.46
N LEU A 14 6.68 -10.24 21.66
CA LEU A 14 5.88 -10.82 20.58
C LEU A 14 4.89 -9.77 20.03
N SER A 15 5.44 -8.76 19.37
CA SER A 15 4.65 -7.85 18.53
C SER A 15 4.16 -8.62 17.31
N PHE A 16 2.93 -9.14 17.39
CA PHE A 16 2.28 -9.78 16.25
C PHE A 16 1.92 -8.69 15.23
N SER A 17 2.69 -8.63 14.15
CA SER A 17 2.30 -7.90 12.94
C SER A 17 1.39 -8.81 12.13
N TYR A 18 0.19 -8.35 11.81
CA TYR A 18 -0.70 -9.04 10.89
C TYR A 18 -0.77 -8.26 9.58
N SER A 19 -0.65 -8.96 8.46
CA SER A 19 -0.82 -8.40 7.13
C SER A 19 -2.16 -8.84 6.56
N LYS A 20 -2.97 -7.87 6.11
CA LYS A 20 -4.17 -8.15 5.32
C LYS A 20 -3.87 -7.79 3.86
N SER A 21 -4.21 -8.69 2.95
CA SER A 21 -4.14 -8.43 1.52
C SER A 21 -5.52 -8.56 0.88
N TYR A 22 -5.88 -7.62 0.02
CA TYR A 22 -7.13 -7.67 -0.74
C TYR A 22 -6.95 -7.00 -2.10
N TYR A 23 -7.80 -7.36 -3.05
CA TYR A 23 -7.85 -6.72 -4.36
C TYR A 23 -8.80 -5.54 -4.33
N GLN A 24 -8.32 -4.38 -4.80
CA GLN A 24 -9.14 -3.21 -5.03
C GLN A 24 -9.41 -3.05 -6.52
N ASN A 25 -10.68 -2.84 -6.90
CA ASN A 25 -11.04 -2.47 -8.27
C ASN A 25 -10.59 -1.04 -8.56
N VAL A 26 -9.93 -0.85 -9.70
CA VAL A 26 -9.39 0.44 -10.14
C VAL A 26 -9.67 0.64 -11.63
N ARG A 27 -9.52 1.87 -12.10
CA ARG A 27 -9.49 2.19 -13.53
C ARG A 27 -8.05 2.48 -13.95
N PHE A 28 -7.51 1.68 -14.85
CA PHE A 28 -6.24 1.96 -15.48
C PHE A 28 -6.47 2.87 -16.68
N THR A 29 -5.73 3.97 -16.75
CA THR A 29 -5.71 4.85 -17.92
C THR A 29 -4.30 5.05 -18.45
N SER A 30 -4.17 5.46 -19.71
CA SER A 30 -2.86 5.78 -20.28
C SER A 30 -2.54 7.26 -20.11
N TYR A 31 -1.30 7.57 -19.74
CA TYR A 31 -0.73 8.89 -19.93
C TYR A 31 0.50 8.80 -20.84
N HIS A 32 0.80 9.86 -21.57
CA HIS A 32 1.92 9.91 -22.51
C HIS A 32 2.54 11.31 -22.54
N PRO A 33 3.80 11.45 -22.98
CA PRO A 33 4.43 12.77 -23.04
C PRO A 33 3.65 13.71 -23.97
N ASN A 34 3.54 14.97 -23.58
CA ASN A 34 2.80 16.03 -24.30
C ASN A 34 1.29 15.78 -24.42
N ASP A 35 0.69 15.05 -23.49
CA ASP A 35 -0.77 15.06 -23.36
C ASP A 35 -1.27 16.43 -22.88
N LYS A 36 -2.59 16.61 -22.91
CA LYS A 36 -3.22 17.89 -22.51
C LYS A 36 -3.17 18.14 -20.99
N THR A 37 -2.69 17.19 -20.21
CA THR A 37 -2.70 17.21 -18.74
C THR A 37 -1.33 17.55 -18.14
N GLY A 38 -0.33 17.84 -18.97
CA GLY A 38 0.99 18.30 -18.54
C GLY A 38 2.03 17.20 -18.38
N SER A 39 1.76 16.00 -18.92
CA SER A 39 2.69 14.89 -18.87
C SER A 39 3.96 15.17 -19.67
N THR A 40 5.11 14.91 -19.06
CA THR A 40 6.42 15.17 -19.68
C THR A 40 7.08 13.87 -20.13
N LYS A 41 8.26 13.97 -20.75
CA LYS A 41 9.09 12.79 -21.05
C LYS A 41 9.74 12.19 -19.81
N CYS A 42 9.68 12.86 -18.67
CA CYS A 42 10.33 12.47 -17.43
C CYS A 42 9.30 12.34 -16.31
N THR A 43 9.47 11.30 -15.52
CA THR A 43 8.65 11.03 -14.34
C THR A 43 9.16 11.83 -13.14
N ALA A 44 8.34 12.00 -12.11
CA ALA A 44 8.71 12.68 -10.87
C ALA A 44 9.91 12.06 -10.14
N SER A 45 10.18 10.77 -10.38
CA SER A 45 11.38 10.07 -9.87
C SER A 45 12.68 10.44 -10.60
N GLY A 46 12.61 11.21 -11.70
CA GLY A 46 13.77 11.67 -12.48
C GLY A 46 14.11 10.78 -13.69
N TYR A 47 13.46 9.62 -13.84
CA TYR A 47 13.65 8.79 -15.01
C TYR A 47 12.80 9.28 -16.18
N CYS A 48 13.47 9.50 -17.31
CA CYS A 48 12.84 9.81 -18.60
C CYS A 48 12.66 8.60 -19.50
N THR A 49 11.85 8.74 -20.55
CA THR A 49 11.54 7.67 -21.53
C THR A 49 12.75 6.94 -22.11
N LYS A 50 13.92 7.60 -22.20
CA LYS A 50 15.19 6.98 -22.64
C LYS A 50 15.75 5.91 -21.68
N HIS A 51 15.25 5.83 -20.45
CA HIS A 51 15.66 4.83 -19.45
C HIS A 51 14.65 3.68 -19.34
N PHE A 52 13.60 3.69 -20.16
CA PHE A 52 12.54 2.70 -20.14
C PHE A 52 12.61 1.83 -21.37
N ASP A 53 12.29 0.56 -21.18
CA ASP A 53 12.00 -0.36 -22.27
C ASP A 53 10.53 -0.23 -22.68
N ILE A 54 10.21 -0.61 -23.92
CA ILE A 54 8.84 -0.64 -24.40
C ILE A 54 8.35 -2.09 -24.40
N HIS A 55 7.30 -2.34 -23.64
CA HIS A 55 6.63 -3.63 -23.63
C HIS A 55 5.86 -3.86 -24.93
N LYS A 56 5.62 -5.13 -25.31
CA LYS A 56 4.95 -5.46 -26.58
C LYS A 56 3.51 -4.91 -26.69
N GLU A 57 2.83 -4.75 -25.55
CA GLU A 57 1.51 -4.09 -25.45
C GLU A 57 1.59 -2.54 -25.50
N GLY A 58 2.78 -1.96 -25.64
CA GLY A 58 2.97 -0.53 -25.95
C GLY A 58 3.14 0.42 -24.75
N PHE A 59 3.19 -0.11 -23.52
CA PHE A 59 3.52 0.66 -22.32
C PHE A 59 5.02 0.59 -21.98
N TYR A 60 5.50 1.56 -21.20
CA TYR A 60 6.88 1.59 -20.72
C TYR A 60 7.09 0.64 -19.53
N THR A 61 8.29 0.06 -19.47
CA THR A 61 8.75 -0.75 -18.34
C THR A 61 10.12 -0.29 -17.84
N PHE A 62 10.33 -0.44 -16.53
CA PHE A 62 11.61 -0.20 -15.87
C PHE A 62 11.97 -1.43 -15.04
N ASN A 63 13.11 -2.06 -15.32
CA ASN A 63 13.52 -3.33 -14.69
C ASN A 63 12.41 -4.41 -14.73
N ASN A 64 11.81 -4.61 -15.91
CA ASN A 64 10.67 -5.52 -16.15
C ASN A 64 9.39 -5.22 -15.36
N LYS A 65 9.22 -4.00 -14.83
CA LYS A 65 8.00 -3.55 -14.15
C LYS A 65 7.31 -2.44 -14.93
N VAL A 66 5.98 -2.48 -15.02
CA VAL A 66 5.17 -1.45 -15.67
C VAL A 66 5.37 -0.11 -14.98
N VAL A 67 5.71 0.93 -15.75
CA VAL A 67 5.87 2.28 -15.20
C VAL A 67 4.49 2.91 -15.03
N ILE A 68 4.15 3.27 -13.79
CA ILE A 68 2.85 3.87 -13.45
C ILE A 68 3.00 5.18 -12.68
N ALA A 69 1.95 5.99 -12.76
CA ALA A 69 1.71 7.19 -11.99
C ALA A 69 0.48 6.99 -11.11
N THR A 70 0.57 7.36 -9.85
CA THR A 70 -0.52 7.18 -8.87
C THR A 70 -0.74 8.45 -8.04
N ALA A 71 -1.80 8.45 -7.24
CA ALA A 71 -1.94 9.44 -6.19
C ALA A 71 -0.75 9.35 -5.21
N ASN A 72 -0.22 10.50 -4.80
CA ASN A 72 0.93 10.60 -3.91
C ASN A 72 0.75 11.82 -3.01
N LYS A 73 1.05 11.68 -1.71
CA LYS A 73 0.94 12.73 -0.69
C LYS A 73 1.62 14.08 -1.00
N ASN A 74 2.55 14.12 -1.96
CA ASN A 74 3.17 15.38 -2.39
C ASN A 74 2.27 16.17 -3.36
N CYS A 75 1.31 15.51 -4.02
CA CYS A 75 0.31 16.17 -4.86
C CYS A 75 -0.55 17.13 -4.04
N THR A 76 -1.06 16.73 -2.88
CA THR A 76 -1.85 17.60 -1.98
C THR A 76 -1.06 18.76 -1.36
N LYS A 77 0.28 18.77 -1.52
CA LYS A 77 1.15 19.89 -1.09
C LYS A 77 1.46 20.85 -2.24
N SER A 78 1.14 20.49 -3.48
CA SER A 78 1.42 21.33 -4.65
C SER A 78 0.46 22.52 -4.68
N LYS A 79 0.99 23.69 -5.06
CA LYS A 79 0.19 24.90 -5.31
C LYS A 79 -0.06 25.16 -6.80
N THR A 80 0.34 24.23 -7.67
CA THR A 80 0.25 24.37 -9.13
C THR A 80 -0.21 23.07 -9.80
N GLY A 81 -0.72 23.17 -11.03
CA GLY A 81 -1.20 22.03 -11.82
C GLY A 81 -2.49 21.40 -11.28
N VAL A 82 -2.86 20.22 -11.80
CA VAL A 82 -4.07 19.48 -11.39
C VAL A 82 -4.07 19.19 -9.88
N CYS A 83 -2.90 18.93 -9.32
CA CYS A 83 -2.71 18.67 -7.89
C CYS A 83 -3.17 19.82 -6.98
N ALA A 84 -3.11 21.07 -7.44
CA ALA A 84 -3.52 22.24 -6.64
C ALA A 84 -5.03 22.26 -6.30
N ASN A 85 -5.83 21.46 -7.00
CA ASN A 85 -7.27 21.38 -6.78
C ASN A 85 -7.64 20.45 -5.61
N TYR A 86 -6.68 19.77 -4.99
CA TYR A 86 -6.93 18.74 -3.98
C TYR A 86 -6.10 18.96 -2.71
N ASN A 87 -6.78 19.01 -1.56
CA ASN A 87 -6.13 19.12 -0.25
C ASN A 87 -6.09 17.79 0.52
N SER A 88 -6.84 16.80 0.05
CA SER A 88 -6.92 15.46 0.63
C SER A 88 -7.28 14.45 -0.44
N LEU A 89 -6.86 13.20 -0.24
CA LEU A 89 -7.30 12.08 -1.07
C LEU A 89 -8.78 11.73 -0.79
N PRO A 90 -9.58 11.40 -1.82
CA PRO A 90 -10.93 10.86 -1.62
C PRO A 90 -10.95 9.62 -0.71
N LYS A 91 -12.06 9.42 0.00
CA LYS A 91 -12.19 8.29 0.93
C LYS A 91 -12.16 6.96 0.18
N GLY A 92 -11.34 6.02 0.68
CA GLY A 92 -11.20 4.67 0.10
C GLY A 92 -10.21 4.57 -1.05
N TYR A 93 -9.59 5.68 -1.45
CA TYR A 93 -8.48 5.69 -2.39
C TYR A 93 -7.16 5.42 -1.64
N HIS A 94 -6.12 5.04 -2.37
CA HIS A 94 -4.78 4.80 -1.83
C HIS A 94 -3.75 5.75 -2.45
N GLU A 95 -2.82 6.22 -1.62
CA GLU A 95 -1.62 6.91 -2.06
C GLU A 95 -0.43 5.94 -2.05
N TYR A 96 0.51 6.18 -2.94
CA TYR A 96 1.77 5.43 -3.02
C TYR A 96 2.93 6.40 -3.10
N ASP A 97 4.04 6.03 -2.48
CA ASP A 97 5.29 6.74 -2.61
C ASP A 97 6.01 6.33 -3.91
N LEU A 98 6.89 7.22 -4.40
CA LEU A 98 7.76 6.85 -5.52
C LEU A 98 8.58 5.62 -5.14
N TYR A 99 8.80 4.75 -6.12
CA TYR A 99 9.45 3.44 -6.02
C TYR A 99 8.63 2.35 -5.33
N ASP A 100 7.40 2.61 -4.90
CA ASP A 100 6.50 1.54 -4.48
C ASP A 100 6.25 0.56 -5.63
N GLU A 101 6.24 -0.73 -5.30
CA GLU A 101 5.96 -1.81 -6.23
C GLU A 101 4.56 -2.36 -6.02
N LEU A 102 3.79 -2.46 -7.10
CA LEU A 102 2.41 -2.93 -7.07
C LEU A 102 2.24 -4.22 -7.86
N ASP A 103 1.32 -5.07 -7.40
CA ASP A 103 0.81 -6.19 -8.18
C ASP A 103 -0.51 -5.73 -8.80
N ILE A 104 -0.53 -5.59 -10.13
CA ILE A 104 -1.68 -5.08 -10.88
C ILE A 104 -2.20 -6.14 -11.85
N TYR A 105 -3.50 -6.13 -12.10
CA TYR A 105 -4.15 -7.02 -13.05
C TYR A 105 -5.08 -6.24 -13.97
N PHE A 106 -4.82 -6.30 -15.27
CA PHE A 106 -5.67 -5.72 -16.30
C PHE A 106 -5.47 -6.48 -17.63
N ASN A 107 -6.47 -6.42 -18.53
CA ASN A 107 -6.44 -7.15 -19.80
C ASN A 107 -6.13 -8.65 -19.64
N ASN A 108 -6.70 -9.28 -18.62
CA ASN A 108 -6.54 -10.69 -18.28
C ASN A 108 -5.08 -11.14 -18.02
N LYS A 109 -4.22 -10.22 -17.56
CA LYS A 109 -2.81 -10.50 -17.24
C LYS A 109 -2.40 -9.80 -15.95
N GLU A 110 -1.55 -10.48 -15.19
CA GLU A 110 -0.89 -9.91 -14.02
C GLU A 110 0.43 -9.24 -14.43
N TYR A 111 0.71 -8.09 -13.84
CA TYR A 111 1.96 -7.37 -14.02
C TYR A 111 2.50 -6.90 -12.67
N LYS A 112 3.83 -6.87 -12.56
CA LYS A 112 4.51 -6.05 -11.55
C LYS A 112 4.58 -4.63 -12.08
N ALA A 113 4.23 -3.67 -11.25
CA ALA A 113 4.32 -2.25 -11.58
C ALA A 113 5.25 -1.52 -10.58
N ILE A 114 5.77 -0.39 -11.02
CA ILE A 114 6.59 0.51 -10.21
C ILE A 114 6.08 1.94 -10.36
N VAL A 115 5.84 2.58 -9.22
CA VAL A 115 5.39 3.98 -9.16
C VAL A 115 6.60 4.88 -9.39
N LEU A 116 6.68 5.51 -10.56
CA LEU A 116 7.78 6.44 -10.87
C LEU A 116 7.32 7.88 -11.04
N ASP A 117 6.00 8.11 -11.13
CA ASP A 117 5.44 9.45 -11.34
C ASP A 117 4.24 9.75 -10.44
N ILE A 118 3.87 11.03 -10.36
CA ILE A 118 2.76 11.52 -9.54
C ILE A 118 1.60 11.94 -10.44
N CYS A 119 0.41 11.42 -10.17
CA CYS A 119 -0.78 11.67 -10.95
C CYS A 119 -1.80 12.50 -10.15
N GLY A 120 -2.08 13.72 -10.64
CA GLY A 120 -3.11 14.60 -10.06
C GLY A 120 -4.54 14.14 -10.37
N ALA A 121 -4.77 13.58 -11.57
CA ALA A 121 -6.08 13.04 -11.94
C ALA A 121 -6.49 11.81 -11.10
N CYS A 122 -5.53 11.18 -10.43
CA CYS A 122 -5.76 10.05 -9.53
C CYS A 122 -6.43 10.46 -8.20
N TYR A 123 -6.65 11.77 -8.00
CA TYR A 123 -7.48 12.35 -6.95
C TYR A 123 -8.92 12.67 -7.40
N TRP A 124 -9.26 12.49 -8.68
CA TRP A 124 -10.61 12.72 -9.17
C TRP A 124 -11.58 11.73 -8.52
N GLU A 125 -12.66 12.24 -7.95
CA GLU A 125 -13.70 11.41 -7.34
C GLU A 125 -14.55 10.77 -8.45
N GLU A 126 -14.13 9.59 -8.88
CA GLU A 126 -14.78 8.73 -9.87
C GLU A 126 -15.26 7.42 -9.21
N GLU A 127 -16.02 6.59 -9.93
CA GLU A 127 -16.50 5.28 -9.44
C GLU A 127 -15.35 4.37 -8.99
N TYR A 128 -14.22 4.42 -9.70
CA TYR A 128 -12.99 3.69 -9.40
C TYR A 128 -11.80 4.63 -9.39
N GLN A 129 -10.90 4.47 -8.43
CA GLN A 129 -9.66 5.23 -8.40
C GLN A 129 -8.86 4.99 -9.68
N ARG A 130 -8.37 6.09 -10.27
CA ARG A 130 -7.53 6.07 -11.46
C ARG A 130 -6.07 5.75 -11.14
N TYR A 131 -5.44 4.96 -12.00
CA TYR A 131 -4.02 4.65 -12.01
C TYR A 131 -3.51 4.83 -13.45
N ASP A 132 -2.53 5.70 -13.64
CA ASP A 132 -2.06 6.08 -14.97
C ASP A 132 -0.85 5.24 -15.38
N ILE A 133 -0.96 4.48 -16.46
CA ILE A 133 0.11 3.67 -17.05
C ILE A 133 0.84 4.51 -18.10
N PHE A 134 2.17 4.54 -18.01
CA PHE A 134 2.98 5.33 -18.93
C PHE A 134 3.10 4.60 -20.27
N VAL A 135 2.59 5.21 -21.35
CA VAL A 135 2.61 4.59 -22.68
C VAL A 135 3.56 5.29 -23.65
N SER A 136 4.10 4.54 -24.62
CA SER A 136 5.08 5.06 -25.56
C SER A 136 4.49 5.97 -26.63
N ASN A 137 3.18 5.85 -26.92
CA ASN A 137 2.48 6.62 -27.94
C ASN A 137 1.01 6.85 -27.57
N LYS A 138 0.43 7.98 -28.00
CA LYS A 138 -1.00 8.31 -27.87
C LYS A 138 -1.96 7.28 -28.47
N THR A 139 -1.47 6.42 -29.37
CA THR A 139 -2.27 5.34 -29.97
C THR A 139 -2.38 4.11 -29.05
N ASN A 140 -1.50 3.97 -28.06
CA ASN A 140 -1.51 2.86 -27.10
C ASN A 140 -2.46 3.20 -25.94
N ILE A 141 -3.71 3.50 -26.27
CA ILE A 141 -4.69 3.96 -25.29
C ILE A 141 -5.01 2.82 -24.33
N ILE A 142 -4.93 3.14 -23.03
CA ILE A 142 -5.44 2.29 -21.96
C ILE A 142 -6.59 3.06 -21.33
N ASP A 143 -7.74 2.42 -21.28
CA ASP A 143 -8.90 2.86 -20.50
C ASP A 143 -9.72 1.62 -20.16
N THR A 144 -9.41 1.00 -19.02
CA THR A 144 -9.98 -0.29 -18.66
C THR A 144 -10.06 -0.45 -17.15
N LEU A 145 -10.98 -1.32 -16.72
CA LEU A 145 -11.04 -1.75 -15.32
C LEU A 145 -9.99 -2.83 -15.05
N GLY A 146 -9.52 -2.85 -13.81
CA GLY A 146 -8.62 -3.88 -13.33
C GLY A 146 -8.55 -3.89 -11.82
N THR A 147 -7.53 -4.57 -11.28
CA THR A 147 -7.34 -4.65 -9.84
C THR A 147 -5.89 -4.36 -9.43
N VAL A 148 -5.75 -3.86 -8.20
CA VAL A 148 -4.46 -3.71 -7.52
C VAL A 148 -4.51 -4.52 -6.23
N LEU A 149 -3.48 -5.31 -5.96
CA LEU A 149 -3.32 -5.99 -4.68
C LEU A 149 -2.82 -5.00 -3.62
N ILE A 150 -3.70 -4.65 -2.68
CA ILE A 150 -3.36 -3.82 -1.53
C ILE A 150 -2.83 -4.71 -0.41
N LYS A 151 -1.67 -4.34 0.16
CA LYS A 151 -1.04 -5.04 1.31
C LYS A 151 -0.98 -4.09 2.49
N GLU A 152 -1.92 -4.22 3.42
CA GLU A 152 -1.95 -3.42 4.64
C GLU A 152 -1.24 -4.15 5.77
N LYS A 153 -0.33 -3.45 6.46
CA LYS A 153 0.37 -3.97 7.63
C LYS A 153 -0.20 -3.32 8.89
N TYR A 154 -0.75 -4.14 9.78
CA TYR A 154 -1.31 -3.69 11.04
C TYR A 154 -0.38 -4.04 12.20
N HIS A 155 -0.09 -3.05 13.03
CA HIS A 155 0.59 -3.22 14.31
C HIS A 155 -0.44 -3.19 15.45
N TYR A 156 -0.75 -4.35 16.03
CA TYR A 156 -1.61 -4.44 17.23
C TYR A 156 -0.84 -4.00 18.48
N PHE A 157 -0.60 -2.70 18.63
CA PHE A 157 0.02 -2.18 19.84
C PHE A 157 -0.98 -1.97 21.00
N PRO A 158 -2.16 -1.33 20.81
CA PRO A 158 -2.99 -0.94 21.96
C PRO A 158 -3.86 -2.08 22.53
N ILE A 159 -4.47 -2.93 21.70
CA ILE A 159 -5.41 -3.97 22.18
C ILE A 159 -4.67 -5.07 22.95
N PHE A 160 -3.50 -5.46 22.45
CA PHE A 160 -2.67 -6.48 23.11
C PHE A 160 -2.08 -5.96 24.43
N MET A 161 -1.68 -4.68 24.48
CA MET A 161 -1.24 -4.04 25.72
C MET A 161 -2.36 -3.94 26.75
N SER A 162 -3.58 -3.57 26.35
CA SER A 162 -4.73 -3.54 27.25
C SER A 162 -5.08 -4.92 27.80
N LEU A 163 -5.00 -5.98 26.99
CA LEU A 163 -5.23 -7.35 27.43
C LEU A 163 -4.13 -7.82 28.40
N ILE A 164 -2.86 -7.50 28.13
CA ILE A 164 -1.73 -7.81 29.02
C ILE A 164 -1.89 -7.08 30.36
N LEU A 165 -2.21 -5.78 30.34
CA LEU A 165 -2.47 -4.98 31.54
C LEU A 165 -3.65 -5.53 32.36
N PHE A 166 -4.73 -5.95 31.69
CA PHE A 166 -5.88 -6.58 32.35
C PHE A 166 -5.51 -7.91 33.01
N ILE A 167 -4.72 -8.76 32.34
CA ILE A 167 -4.23 -10.02 32.93
C ILE A 167 -3.33 -9.75 34.14
N ILE A 168 -2.44 -8.76 34.07
CA ILE A 168 -1.59 -8.34 35.19
C ILE A 168 -2.46 -7.89 36.38
N LEU A 169 -3.51 -7.09 36.13
CA LEU A 169 -4.43 -6.63 37.16
C LEU A 169 -5.17 -7.80 37.84
N LEU A 170 -5.68 -8.76 37.06
CA LEU A 170 -6.35 -9.95 37.61
C LEU A 170 -5.43 -10.84 38.46
N ILE A 171 -4.12 -10.86 38.14
CA ILE A 171 -3.09 -11.53 38.95
C ILE A 171 -2.87 -10.77 40.26
N GLN A 172 -2.74 -9.44 40.22
CA GLN A 172 -2.54 -8.61 41.41
C GLN A 172 -3.72 -8.72 42.38
N LEU A 173 -4.95 -8.75 41.85
CA LEU A 173 -6.18 -8.94 42.61
C LEU A 173 -6.39 -10.37 43.12
N ARG A 174 -5.45 -11.29 42.86
CA ARG A 174 -5.52 -12.74 43.21
C ARG A 174 -6.74 -13.48 42.62
N ILE A 175 -7.43 -12.89 41.66
CA ILE A 175 -8.57 -13.51 40.96
C ILE A 175 -8.09 -14.71 40.14
N ILE A 176 -6.89 -14.59 39.54
CA ILE A 176 -6.27 -15.64 38.74
C ILE A 176 -5.01 -16.17 39.43
N ASN A 177 -4.96 -17.49 39.66
CA ASN A 177 -3.75 -18.16 40.14
C ASN A 177 -2.90 -18.63 38.95
N ILE A 178 -1.77 -17.96 38.73
CA ILE A 178 -0.79 -18.25 37.67
C ILE A 178 -0.37 -19.74 37.65
N ASN A 179 -0.20 -20.37 38.82
CA ASN A 179 0.24 -21.76 38.89
C ASN A 179 -0.79 -22.72 38.29
N LYS A 180 -2.08 -22.37 38.36
CA LYS A 180 -3.18 -23.14 37.77
C LYS A 180 -3.19 -23.00 36.24
N ILE A 181 -2.93 -21.80 35.72
CA ILE A 181 -2.82 -21.55 34.26
C ILE A 181 -1.60 -22.26 33.67
N ILE A 182 -0.43 -22.14 34.29
CA ILE A 182 0.81 -22.80 33.82
C ILE A 182 0.61 -24.32 33.75
N ARG A 183 -0.11 -24.89 34.74
CA ARG A 183 -0.43 -26.32 34.77
C ARG A 183 -1.37 -26.74 33.64
N ILE A 184 -2.34 -25.89 33.25
CA ILE A 184 -3.24 -26.13 32.11
C ILE A 184 -2.49 -26.03 30.78
N ILE A 185 -1.65 -25.01 30.58
CA ILE A 185 -0.88 -24.82 29.35
C ILE A 185 0.10 -25.97 29.15
N ARG A 186 0.78 -26.43 30.21
CA ARG A 186 1.66 -27.61 30.14
C ARG A 186 0.92 -28.90 29.79
N LYS A 187 -0.34 -29.04 30.19
CA LYS A 187 -1.15 -30.23 29.89
C LYS A 187 -1.64 -30.28 28.43
N LYS A 188 -1.67 -29.15 27.73
CA LYS A 188 -2.07 -29.03 26.31
C LYS A 188 -0.90 -29.13 25.32
N ARG A 189 0.34 -29.28 25.81
CA ARG A 189 1.57 -29.36 24.99
C ARG A 189 2.09 -30.81 24.84
N ILE A 190 1.20 -31.79 25.01
CA ILE A 190 1.39 -33.21 24.70
C ILE A 190 0.29 -33.59 23.71
#